data_AF-A0AA87A478-F1
#
_entry.id   AF-A0AA87A478-F1
#
_cell.length_a   1.000
_cell.length_b   1.000
_cell.length_c   1.000
_cell.angle_alpha   90.00
_cell.angle_beta   90.00
_cell.angle_gamma   90.00
#
_symmetry.space_group_name_H-M   'P 1'
#
loop_
_entity.id
_entity.type
_entity.pdbx_description
1 polymer ?
#
loop_
_entity_poly.entity_id
_entity_poly.type
_entity_poly.pdbx_seq_one_letter_code
_entity_poly.pdbx_strand_id
1 'polypeptide(L)'
;MEIKYPKAEMLIVLGEKNYAVYTDVSINTISRVKKSASRNEDLAFNIAKRKNGSFWYPSCSDPIIWTTALINKRVIKAILEVPEPKVKLDYSDDNYDDVPF
;
A
#
# COMPACT_ATOMS: atom_id res chain seq x y z
N MET A 1 4.29 7.74 19.51
CA MET A 1 4.84 7.12 18.29
C MET A 1 3.66 6.52 17.54
N GLU A 2 3.32 7.10 16.39
CA GLU A 2 2.25 6.59 15.53
C GLU A 2 2.83 5.44 14.72
N ILE A 3 2.44 4.21 15.04
CA ILE A 3 3.01 3.01 14.40
C ILE A 3 2.54 2.99 12.95
N LYS A 4 3.47 3.10 11.99
CA LYS A 4 3.13 3.02 10.56
C LYS A 4 3.10 1.56 10.14
N TYR A 5 1.91 1.02 9.92
CA TYR A 5 1.70 -0.35 9.42
C TYR A 5 0.66 -0.35 8.27
N PRO A 6 0.67 -1.36 7.38
CA PRO A 6 -0.36 -1.52 6.39
C PRO A 6 -1.74 -1.80 6.99
N LYS A 7 -2.75 -1.06 6.57
CA LYS A 7 -4.14 -1.25 7.02
C LYS A 7 -4.98 -2.06 6.04
N ALA A 8 -4.56 -2.12 4.77
CA ALA A 8 -5.23 -2.94 3.76
C ALA A 8 -4.24 -3.47 2.73
N GLU A 9 -4.64 -4.58 2.10
CA GLU A 9 -4.00 -5.18 0.94
C GLU A 9 -4.94 -5.04 -0.27
N MET A 10 -4.40 -4.57 -1.39
CA MET A 10 -5.10 -4.50 -2.67
C MET A 10 -4.52 -5.54 -3.62
N LEU A 11 -5.37 -6.42 -4.14
CA LEU A 11 -5.01 -7.28 -5.26
C LEU A 11 -5.23 -6.51 -6.57
N ILE A 12 -4.13 -6.15 -7.24
CA ILE A 12 -4.15 -5.45 -8.53
C ILE A 12 -3.72 -6.37 -9.67
N VAL A 13 -4.34 -6.20 -10.83
CA VAL A 13 -4.05 -6.97 -12.05
C VAL A 13 -3.43 -6.06 -13.10
N LEU A 14 -2.15 -6.29 -13.41
CA LEU A 14 -1.41 -5.56 -14.43
C LEU A 14 -1.02 -6.53 -15.54
N GLY A 15 -1.65 -6.39 -16.71
CA GLY A 15 -1.54 -7.37 -17.80
C GLY A 15 -2.05 -8.74 -17.35
N GLU A 16 -1.20 -9.77 -17.44
CA GLU A 16 -1.50 -11.14 -17.04
C GLU A 16 -1.02 -11.48 -15.61
N LYS A 17 -0.49 -10.49 -14.87
CA LYS A 17 0.10 -10.69 -13.54
C LYS A 17 -0.76 -10.07 -12.45
N ASN A 18 -0.82 -10.78 -11.32
CA ASN A 18 -1.49 -10.35 -10.10
C ASN A 18 -0.44 -9.89 -9.08
N TYR A 19 -0.67 -8.75 -8.45
CA TYR A 19 0.20 -8.21 -7.40
C TYR A 19 -0.63 -7.86 -6.16
N ALA A 20 -0.13 -8.26 -4.99
CA ALA A 20 -0.60 -7.73 -3.72
C ALA A 20 0.15 -6.43 -3.42
N VAL A 21 -0.60 -5.38 -3.12
CA VAL A 21 -0.07 -4.05 -2.80
C VAL A 21 -0.66 -3.57 -1.49
N TYR A 22 0.22 -3.29 -0.54
CA TYR A 22 -0.16 -2.86 0.80
C TYR A 22 -0.27 -1.33 0.88
N THR A 23 -1.25 -0.83 1.63
CA THR A 23 -1.52 0.60 1.80
C THR A 23 -1.78 0.96 3.27
N ASP A 24 -1.47 2.21 3.64
CA ASP A 24 -1.74 2.80 4.96
C ASP A 24 -3.22 3.24 5.14
N VAL A 25 -4.03 3.08 4.09
CA VAL A 25 -5.44 3.44 4.02
C VAL A 25 -6.32 2.25 4.41
N SER A 26 -7.40 2.49 5.17
CA SER A 26 -8.35 1.44 5.55
C SER A 26 -9.22 0.96 4.38
N ILE A 27 -9.71 -0.28 4.48
CA ILE A 27 -10.62 -0.89 3.51
C ILE A 27 -11.87 -0.04 3.23
N ASN A 28 -12.41 0.62 4.26
CA ASN A 28 -13.60 1.46 4.15
C ASN A 28 -13.34 2.71 3.31
N THR A 29 -12.17 3.34 3.48
CA THR A 29 -11.78 4.50 2.69
C THR A 29 -11.54 4.12 1.24
N ILE A 30 -10.81 3.03 0.98
CA ILE A 30 -10.58 2.53 -0.40
C ILE A 30 -11.92 2.22 -1.07
N SER A 31 -12.82 1.54 -0.35
CA SER A 31 -14.15 1.19 -0.86
C SER A 31 -15.00 2.42 -1.20
N ARG A 32 -14.94 3.47 -0.36
CA ARG A 32 -15.64 4.74 -0.61
C ARG A 32 -15.09 5.44 -1.86
N VAL A 33 -13.76 5.60 -1.94
CA VAL A 33 -13.08 6.23 -3.08
C VAL A 33 -13.38 5.46 -4.38
N LYS A 34 -13.32 4.13 -4.35
CA LYS A 34 -13.69 3.31 -5.52
C LYS A 34 -15.17 3.49 -5.91
N LYS A 35 -16.10 3.62 -4.96
CA LYS A 35 -17.53 3.82 -5.26
C LYS A 35 -17.80 5.17 -5.93
N SER A 36 -17.13 6.24 -5.50
CA SER A 36 -17.31 7.59 -6.04
C SER A 36 -16.62 7.81 -7.39
N ALA A 37 -15.58 7.03 -7.70
CA ALA A 37 -14.78 7.22 -8.91
C ALA A 37 -15.40 6.61 -10.17
N SER A 38 -15.10 7.21 -11.32
CA SER A 38 -15.43 6.69 -12.65
C SER A 38 -14.65 5.40 -12.95
N ARG A 39 -15.16 4.55 -13.85
CA ARG A 39 -14.61 3.20 -14.12
C ARG A 39 -13.11 3.19 -14.45
N ASN A 40 -12.64 4.18 -15.20
CA ASN A 40 -11.25 4.27 -15.70
C ASN A 40 -10.41 5.31 -14.94
N GLU A 41 -10.89 5.80 -13.81
CA GLU A 41 -10.20 6.82 -13.03
C GLU A 41 -9.00 6.23 -12.28
N ASP A 42 -7.91 7.00 -12.21
CA ASP A 42 -6.73 6.66 -11.43
C ASP A 42 -6.89 7.19 -10.00
N LEU A 43 -6.70 6.29 -9.04
CA LEU A 43 -6.89 6.55 -7.62
C LEU A 43 -5.53 6.65 -6.94
N ALA A 44 -5.29 7.74 -6.22
CA ALA A 44 -4.07 7.93 -5.46
C ALA A 44 -4.13 7.18 -4.12
N PHE A 45 -3.17 6.29 -3.88
CA PHE A 45 -2.99 5.61 -2.61
C PHE A 45 -1.52 5.65 -2.20
N ASN A 46 -1.24 5.80 -0.91
CA ASN A 46 0.09 5.54 -0.38
C ASN A 46 0.27 4.02 -0.28
N ILE A 47 1.28 3.51 -0.97
CA ILE A 47 1.59 2.09 -1.03
C ILE A 47 2.96 1.80 -0.43
N ALA A 48 3.12 0.59 0.09
CA ALA A 48 4.36 0.10 0.67
C ALA A 48 5.31 -0.41 -0.43
N LYS A 49 6.56 0.08 -0.43
CA LYS A 49 7.64 -0.39 -1.30
C LYS A 49 8.91 -0.69 -0.50
N ARG A 50 9.79 -1.49 -1.09
CA ARG A 50 11.17 -1.70 -0.64
C ARG A 50 12.09 -0.63 -1.22
N LYS A 51 13.29 -0.49 -0.64
CA LYS A 51 14.34 0.44 -1.11
C LYS A 51 14.75 0.22 -2.57
N ASN A 52 14.73 -1.04 -3.03
CA ASN A 52 15.05 -1.40 -4.42
C ASN A 52 13.89 -1.13 -5.41
N GLY A 53 12.78 -0.53 -4.96
CA GLY A 53 11.64 -0.19 -5.80
C GLY A 53 10.61 -1.31 -5.98
N SER A 54 10.84 -2.52 -5.48
CA SER A 54 9.83 -3.59 -5.54
C SER A 54 8.69 -3.35 -4.55
N PHE A 55 7.53 -3.99 -4.77
CA PHE A 55 6.49 -4.03 -3.76
C PHE A 55 7.02 -4.65 -2.46
N TRP A 56 6.58 -4.09 -1.35
CA TRP A 56 6.88 -4.61 -0.03
C TRP A 56 5.90 -5.73 0.31
N TYR A 57 6.40 -6.77 0.97
CA TYR A 57 5.61 -7.88 1.50
C TYR A 57 5.94 -8.06 2.98
N PRO A 58 4.98 -8.47 3.83
CA PRO A 58 5.20 -8.66 5.25
C PRO A 58 6.38 -9.59 5.54
N SER A 59 7.47 -9.03 6.04
CA SER A 59 8.63 -9.76 6.54
C SER A 59 9.14 -9.08 7.81
N CYS A 60 9.78 -9.83 8.71
CA CYS A 60 10.21 -9.30 10.02
C CYS A 60 11.40 -8.33 9.94
N SER A 61 12.00 -8.13 8.77
CA SER A 61 13.29 -7.44 8.61
C SER A 61 13.32 -6.37 7.51
N ASP A 62 12.26 -6.24 6.70
CA ASP A 62 12.24 -5.23 5.65
C ASP A 62 11.50 -3.97 6.12
N PRO A 63 12.15 -2.79 6.17
CA PRO A 63 11.46 -1.54 6.43
C PRO A 63 10.49 -1.22 5.29
N ILE A 64 9.39 -0.55 5.62
CA ILE A 64 8.44 -0.02 4.65
C ILE A 64 8.85 1.38 4.26
N ILE A 65 8.92 1.63 2.96
CA ILE A 65 8.93 2.99 2.42
C ILE A 65 7.52 3.25 1.86
N TRP A 66 6.88 4.32 2.33
CA TRP A 66 5.58 4.75 1.81
C TRP A 66 5.77 5.65 0.59
N THR A 67 5.03 5.38 -0.48
CA THR A 67 5.06 6.21 -1.70
C THR A 67 3.65 6.37 -2.24
N THR A 68 3.30 7.54 -2.72
CA THR A 68 2.03 7.74 -3.43
C THR A 68 2.11 7.08 -4.81
N ALA A 69 1.12 6.26 -5.14
CA ALA A 69 0.95 5.64 -6.45
C ALA A 69 -0.44 5.91 -7.00
N LEU A 70 -0.52 6.12 -8.31
CA LEU A 70 -1.77 6.19 -9.06
C LEU A 70 -2.15 4.80 -9.53
N ILE A 71 -3.28 4.28 -9.06
CA ILE A 71 -3.79 2.95 -9.38
C ILE A 71 -5.13 3.07 -10.08
N ASN A 72 -5.21 2.59 -11.32
CA ASN A 72 -6.45 2.61 -12.05
C ASN A 72 -7.53 1.75 -11.36
N LYS A 73 -8.73 2.29 -11.14
CA LYS A 73 -9.82 1.58 -10.45
C LYS A 73 -10.09 0.19 -11.04
N ARG A 74 -9.97 0.01 -12.36
CA ARG A 74 -10.28 -1.26 -13.05
C ARG A 74 -9.36 -2.41 -12.69
N VAL A 75 -8.12 -2.10 -12.28
CA VAL A 75 -7.11 -3.11 -11.98
C VAL A 75 -7.26 -3.65 -10.56
N ILE A 76 -7.93 -2.93 -9.65
CA ILE A 76 -8.14 -3.35 -8.27
C ILE A 76 -9.29 -4.38 -8.22
N LYS A 77 -8.95 -5.66 -8.05
CA LYS A 77 -9.92 -6.78 -8.06
C LYS A 77 -10.44 -7.14 -6.68
N ALA A 78 -9.58 -7.12 -5.67
CA ALA A 78 -9.96 -7.42 -4.29
C ALA A 78 -9.26 -6.45 -3.33
N ILE A 79 -9.87 -6.26 -2.16
CA ILE A 79 -9.30 -5.50 -1.06
C ILE A 79 -9.50 -6.36 0.20
N LEU A 80 -8.43 -6.58 0.94
CA LEU A 80 -8.42 -7.31 2.19
C LEU A 80 -7.99 -6.37 3.32
N GLU A 81 -8.60 -6.53 4.49
CA GLU A 81 -8.18 -5.84 5.69
C GLU A 81 -6.92 -6.49 6.25
N VAL A 82 -5.94 -5.68 6.64
CA VAL A 82 -4.73 -6.15 7.33
C VAL A 82 -4.94 -5.87 8.82
N PRO A 83 -4.90 -6.91 9.68
CA PRO A 83 -5.13 -6.73 11.10
C PRO A 83 -3.99 -5.92 11.71
N GLU A 84 -4.36 -5.05 12.67
CA GLU A 84 -3.38 -4.31 13.45
C GLU A 84 -2.43 -5.28 14.17
N PRO A 85 -1.11 -5.08 14.08
CA PRO A 85 -0.16 -5.93 14.76
C PRO A 85 -0.34 -5.85 16.28
N LYS A 86 -0.44 -7.01 16.94
CA LYS A 86 -0.58 -7.13 18.41
C LYS A 86 0.69 -6.72 19.18
N VAL A 87 1.78 -6.51 18.45
CA VAL A 87 3.09 -6.07 18.94
C VAL A 87 3.41 -4.73 18.29
N LYS A 88 4.11 -3.85 19.00
CA LYS A 88 4.54 -2.55 18.47
C LYS A 88 5.62 -2.75 17.40
N LEU A 89 5.21 -3.07 16.18
CA LEU A 89 6.07 -3.19 15.01
C LEU A 89 6.05 -1.85 14.28
N ASP A 90 7.05 -1.03 14.56
CA ASP A 90 7.29 0.13 13.71
C ASP A 90 8.04 -0.33 12.46
N TYR A 91 7.34 -0.32 11.32
CA TYR A 91 7.92 -0.63 10.02
C TYR A 91 8.50 0.61 9.33
N SER A 92 8.30 1.81 9.90
CA SER A 92 8.97 3.01 9.39
C SER A 92 10.40 3.06 9.90
N ASP A 93 11.31 3.24 8.96
CA ASP A 93 12.59 3.84 9.25
C ASP A 93 12.41 5.36 9.01
N ASP A 94 12.32 6.15 10.07
CA ASP A 94 12.15 7.62 10.00
C ASP A 94 13.43 8.33 9.49
N ASN A 95 14.46 7.58 9.07
CA ASN A 95 15.81 8.04 8.75
C ASN A 95 16.08 8.09 7.23
N TYR A 96 15.14 8.58 6.42
CA TYR A 96 15.23 8.59 4.95
C TYR A 96 15.32 9.99 4.31
N ASP A 97 16.09 10.88 4.93
CA ASP A 97 16.49 12.17 4.32
C ASP A 97 17.66 12.07 3.31
N ASP A 98 18.25 10.89 3.08
CA ASP A 98 19.40 10.75 2.18
C ASP A 98 19.19 9.68 1.09
N VAL A 99 18.56 10.05 -0.03
CA VAL A 99 18.90 9.42 -1.33
C VAL A 99 18.75 10.43 -2.48
N PRO A 100 19.84 10.81 -3.18
CA PRO A 100 19.76 11.62 -4.39
C PRO A 100 19.17 10.78 -5.54
N PHE A 101 18.40 11.46 -6.38
CA PHE A 101 17.82 10.96 -7.63
C PHE A 101 18.87 10.42 -8.60
#